data_AF-A0A9D8SNJ6-F1
#
_entry.id   AF-A0A9D8SNJ6-F1
#
_cell.length_a   1.000
_cell.length_b   1.000
_cell.length_c   1.000
_cell.angle_alpha   90.00
_cell.angle_beta   90.00
_cell.angle_gamma   90.00
#
_symmetry.space_group_name_H-M   'P 1'
#
loop_
_entity.id
_entity.type
_entity.pdbx_description
1 polymer ?
#
loop_
_entity_poly.entity_id
_entity_poly.type
_entity_poly.pdbx_seq_one_letter_code
_entity_poly.pdbx_strand_id
1 'polypeptide(L)'
;DTVLIADNGNRLKSIASMFAYNDIMYPDVLFMGTSAWDNTNLSKETILYHGVYPMVSKSYGAYFADKYKKTFAEQPKTIYSFAYDSVLLASILSGKNRDDLNAGITGKSGFIGVNGFFKILPTGQSFHSLEMLEITKDGTRVVSPANKKNADFAAKEIDIRYIPYDNLPKFYGKNSSEVLSWLYNN
;
A
#
# COMPACT_ATOMS: atom_id res chain seq x y z
N ASP A 1 9.11 -0.15 -20.42
CA ASP A 1 8.49 1.03 -19.77
C ASP A 1 7.60 0.64 -18.61
N THR A 2 7.05 1.62 -17.89
CA THR A 2 6.18 1.36 -16.73
C THR A 2 5.05 2.38 -16.66
N VAL A 3 3.85 1.91 -16.37
CA VAL A 3 2.64 2.74 -16.22
C VAL A 3 2.03 2.46 -14.86
N LEU A 4 1.88 3.49 -14.02
CA LEU A 4 1.14 3.40 -12.77
C LEU A 4 -0.32 3.83 -12.99
N ILE A 5 -1.27 2.98 -12.61
CA ILE A 5 -2.70 3.26 -12.69
C ILE A 5 -3.26 3.39 -11.27
N ALA A 6 -3.43 4.64 -10.82
CA ALA A 6 -3.98 4.98 -9.51
C ALA A 6 -5.52 4.94 -9.50
N ASP A 7 -6.09 3.80 -9.84
CA ASP A 7 -7.54 3.58 -9.90
C ASP A 7 -7.94 2.19 -9.41
N ASN A 8 -9.25 1.91 -9.34
CA ASN A 8 -9.77 0.59 -8.98
C ASN A 8 -11.10 0.30 -9.71
N GLY A 9 -11.65 -0.89 -9.46
CA GLY A 9 -12.97 -1.30 -9.90
C GLY A 9 -13.14 -1.24 -11.42
N ASN A 10 -14.29 -0.75 -11.86
CA ASN A 10 -14.62 -0.68 -13.29
C ASN A 10 -13.72 0.30 -14.05
N ARG A 11 -13.30 1.40 -13.43
CA ARG A 11 -12.46 2.39 -14.10
C ARG A 11 -11.07 1.85 -14.40
N LEU A 12 -10.47 1.10 -13.47
CA LEU A 12 -9.24 0.33 -13.72
C LEU A 12 -9.41 -0.64 -14.91
N LYS A 13 -10.50 -1.42 -14.95
CA LYS A 13 -10.76 -2.36 -16.04
C LYS A 13 -10.93 -1.67 -17.39
N SER A 14 -11.61 -0.52 -17.42
CA SER A 14 -11.75 0.29 -18.63
C SER A 14 -10.40 0.81 -19.13
N ILE A 15 -9.55 1.34 -18.24
CA ILE A 15 -8.20 1.79 -18.58
C ILE A 15 -7.36 0.63 -19.13
N ALA A 16 -7.39 -0.53 -18.46
CA ALA A 16 -6.66 -1.72 -18.88
C ALA A 16 -7.11 -2.21 -20.26
N SER A 17 -8.43 -2.17 -20.54
CA SER A 17 -8.99 -2.52 -21.86
C SER A 17 -8.52 -1.57 -22.97
N MET A 18 -8.36 -0.27 -22.67
CA MET A 18 -7.84 0.69 -23.63
C MET A 18 -6.37 0.42 -23.96
N PHE A 19 -5.56 0.01 -22.98
CA PHE A 19 -4.18 -0.40 -23.26
C PHE A 19 -4.14 -1.66 -24.14
N ALA A 20 -4.97 -2.65 -23.83
CA ALA A 20 -5.10 -3.86 -24.67
C ALA A 20 -5.49 -3.53 -26.12
N TYR A 21 -6.44 -2.60 -26.33
CA TYR A 21 -6.86 -2.18 -27.66
C TYR A 21 -5.74 -1.52 -28.48
N ASN A 22 -4.76 -0.92 -27.82
CA ASN A 22 -3.61 -0.28 -28.46
C ASN A 22 -2.36 -1.18 -28.45
N ASP A 23 -2.51 -2.49 -28.20
CA ASP A 23 -1.42 -3.46 -28.11
C ASP A 23 -0.34 -3.11 -27.07
N ILE A 24 -0.71 -2.33 -26.04
CA ILE A 24 0.19 -1.94 -24.94
C ILE A 24 0.05 -2.97 -23.83
N MET A 25 1.05 -3.85 -23.68
CA MET A 25 1.02 -4.96 -22.73
C MET A 25 2.43 -5.33 -22.23
N TYR A 26 2.47 -6.23 -21.25
CA TYR A 26 3.70 -6.89 -20.81
C TYR A 26 4.25 -7.80 -21.93
N PRO A 27 5.58 -7.95 -22.13
CA PRO A 27 6.68 -7.44 -21.31
C PRO A 27 7.14 -6.00 -21.61
N ASP A 28 6.62 -5.38 -22.68
CA ASP A 28 7.09 -4.06 -23.11
C ASP A 28 6.73 -2.96 -22.09
N VAL A 29 5.55 -3.08 -21.47
CA VAL A 29 5.08 -2.20 -20.41
C VAL A 29 4.71 -2.99 -19.15
N LEU A 30 5.36 -2.66 -18.03
CA LEU A 30 4.93 -3.11 -16.71
C LEU A 30 3.80 -2.22 -16.20
N PHE A 31 2.66 -2.80 -15.86
CA PHE A 31 1.60 -2.09 -15.16
C PHE A 31 1.83 -2.14 -13.65
N MET A 32 1.75 -0.98 -13.00
CA MET A 32 1.80 -0.85 -11.55
C MET A 32 0.48 -0.27 -11.02
N GLY A 33 0.09 -0.73 -9.84
CA GLY A 33 -1.09 -0.27 -9.14
C GLY A 33 -0.80 0.33 -7.77
N THR A 34 -1.86 0.82 -7.14
CA THR A 34 -1.87 1.09 -5.70
C THR A 34 -2.55 -0.07 -4.96
N SER A 35 -2.53 -0.06 -3.63
CA SER A 35 -3.28 -1.03 -2.82
C SER A 35 -4.79 -1.07 -3.15
N ALA A 36 -5.33 -0.01 -3.77
CA ALA A 36 -6.73 0.02 -4.21
C ALA A 36 -7.07 -1.05 -5.25
N TRP A 37 -6.08 -1.60 -5.95
CA TRP A 37 -6.27 -2.72 -6.88
C TRP A 37 -6.82 -3.97 -6.18
N ASP A 38 -6.53 -4.17 -4.89
CA ASP A 38 -7.01 -5.32 -4.10
C ASP A 38 -8.54 -5.34 -3.95
N ASN A 39 -9.21 -4.18 -4.12
CA ASN A 39 -10.67 -4.07 -4.13
C ASN A 39 -11.31 -4.53 -5.45
N THR A 40 -10.51 -4.97 -6.41
CA THR A 40 -10.96 -5.35 -7.76
C THR A 40 -10.65 -6.82 -8.00
N ASN A 41 -11.62 -7.59 -8.52
CA ASN A 41 -11.31 -8.92 -8.99
C ASN A 41 -10.54 -8.85 -10.32
N LEU A 42 -9.23 -9.04 -10.24
CA LEU A 42 -8.27 -8.97 -11.35
C LEU A 42 -7.90 -10.32 -11.95
N SER A 43 -8.41 -11.43 -11.40
CA SER A 43 -8.11 -12.79 -11.91
C SER A 43 -8.60 -13.06 -13.32
N LYS A 44 -9.46 -12.18 -13.87
CA LYS A 44 -9.97 -12.25 -15.25
C LYS A 44 -9.40 -11.17 -16.17
N GLU A 45 -8.60 -10.26 -15.64
CA GLU A 45 -8.04 -9.14 -16.39
C GLU A 45 -6.66 -9.54 -16.92
N THR A 46 -6.63 -10.36 -17.97
CA THR A 46 -5.39 -10.94 -18.52
C THR A 46 -4.35 -9.91 -18.92
N ILE A 47 -4.79 -8.73 -19.37
CA ILE A 47 -3.93 -7.60 -19.70
C ILE A 47 -3.13 -7.07 -18.49
N LEU A 48 -3.64 -7.26 -17.27
CA LEU A 48 -2.98 -6.86 -16.03
C LEU A 48 -2.14 -7.99 -15.42
N TYR A 49 -2.05 -9.17 -16.02
CA TYR A 49 -1.12 -10.20 -15.57
C TYR A 49 0.31 -9.66 -15.61
N HIS A 50 1.13 -10.09 -14.64
CA HIS A 50 2.45 -9.51 -14.33
C HIS A 50 2.42 -8.09 -13.76
N GLY A 51 1.26 -7.44 -13.73
CA GLY A 51 1.09 -6.17 -13.05
C GLY A 51 1.33 -6.30 -11.56
N VAL A 52 1.96 -5.29 -10.96
CA VAL A 52 2.36 -5.31 -9.55
C VAL A 52 1.72 -4.19 -8.73
N TYR A 53 1.37 -4.47 -7.48
CA TYR A 53 0.84 -3.46 -6.57
C TYR A 53 1.26 -3.73 -5.11
N PRO A 54 1.43 -2.70 -4.29
CA PRO A 54 1.82 -2.86 -2.89
C PRO A 54 0.60 -3.17 -2.01
N MET A 55 0.79 -3.97 -0.97
CA MET A 55 -0.23 -4.26 0.05
C MET A 55 0.41 -4.50 1.42
N VAL A 56 -0.36 -4.31 2.51
CA VAL A 56 0.02 -4.84 3.83
C VAL A 56 0.06 -6.38 3.78
N SER A 57 0.75 -7.02 4.73
CA SER A 57 1.02 -8.46 4.56
C SER A 57 -0.24 -9.33 4.53
N LYS A 58 -0.45 -10.04 3.42
CA LYS A 58 -1.58 -10.98 3.24
C LYS A 58 -1.53 -12.13 4.24
N SER A 59 -0.32 -12.56 4.64
CA SER A 59 -0.16 -13.62 5.65
C SER A 59 -0.67 -13.21 7.03
N TYR A 60 -0.36 -11.99 7.48
CA TYR A 60 -0.85 -11.44 8.75
C TYR A 60 -2.36 -11.13 8.67
N GLY A 61 -2.82 -10.58 7.54
CA GLY A 61 -4.23 -10.34 7.29
C GLY A 61 -5.07 -11.62 7.32
N ALA A 62 -4.60 -12.71 6.70
CA ALA A 62 -5.26 -14.01 6.74
C ALA A 62 -5.35 -14.58 8.16
N TYR A 63 -4.26 -14.49 8.94
CA TYR A 63 -4.26 -14.88 10.36
C TYR A 63 -5.33 -14.12 11.16
N PHE A 64 -5.42 -12.80 10.97
CA PHE A 64 -6.46 -12.00 11.61
C PHE A 64 -7.86 -12.37 11.17
N ALA A 65 -8.08 -12.55 9.85
CA ALA A 65 -9.38 -12.93 9.31
C ALA A 65 -9.87 -14.26 9.88
N ASP A 66 -8.99 -15.26 9.96
CA ASP A 66 -9.32 -16.56 10.55
C ASP A 66 -9.67 -16.45 12.02
N LYS A 67 -8.91 -15.67 12.79
CA LYS A 67 -9.18 -15.46 14.22
C LYS A 67 -10.49 -14.71 14.43
N TYR A 68 -10.72 -13.65 13.67
CA TYR A 68 -11.94 -12.85 13.73
C TYR A 68 -13.17 -13.71 13.40
N LYS A 69 -13.12 -14.48 12.31
CA LYS A 69 -14.19 -15.39 11.91
C LYS A 69 -14.49 -16.45 12.98
N LYS A 70 -13.46 -17.01 13.62
CA LYS A 70 -13.65 -17.98 14.72
C LYS A 70 -14.34 -17.36 15.93
N THR A 71 -14.09 -16.09 16.22
CA THR A 71 -14.67 -15.39 17.38
C THR A 71 -16.07 -14.84 17.11
N PHE A 72 -16.30 -14.26 15.92
CA PHE A 72 -17.51 -13.50 15.60
C PHE A 72 -18.42 -14.17 14.56
N ALA A 73 -18.02 -15.33 14.02
CA ALA A 73 -18.73 -16.07 12.98
C ALA A 73 -18.99 -15.28 11.67
N GLU A 74 -18.24 -14.19 11.43
CA GLU A 74 -18.33 -13.35 10.23
C GLU A 74 -16.93 -13.01 9.68
N GLN A 75 -16.83 -12.59 8.41
CA GLN A 75 -15.56 -12.09 7.86
C GLN A 75 -15.33 -10.64 8.28
N PRO A 76 -14.11 -10.25 8.69
CA PRO A 76 -13.83 -8.86 9.03
C PRO A 76 -13.82 -7.97 7.78
N LYS A 77 -14.23 -6.71 7.96
CA LYS A 77 -13.92 -5.65 6.99
C LYS A 77 -12.45 -5.26 7.12
N THR A 78 -11.83 -4.79 6.05
CA THR A 78 -10.42 -4.35 6.03
C THR A 78 -10.10 -3.34 7.12
N ILE A 79 -11.01 -2.39 7.40
CA ILE A 79 -10.80 -1.37 8.45
C ILE A 79 -10.67 -1.96 9.87
N TYR A 80 -11.19 -3.17 10.11
CA TYR A 80 -11.16 -3.79 11.44
C TYR A 80 -9.75 -4.22 11.85
N SER A 81 -8.87 -4.56 10.89
CA SER A 81 -7.48 -4.89 11.20
C SER A 81 -6.73 -3.65 11.70
N PHE A 82 -7.00 -2.47 11.13
CA PHE A 82 -6.41 -1.20 11.58
C PHE A 82 -6.90 -0.79 12.97
N ALA A 83 -8.18 -1.04 13.27
CA ALA A 83 -8.70 -0.85 14.62
C ALA A 83 -8.01 -1.79 15.63
N TYR A 84 -7.79 -3.05 15.25
CA TYR A 84 -7.05 -4.01 16.07
C TYR A 84 -5.62 -3.54 16.36
N ASP A 85 -4.90 -3.08 15.35
CA ASP A 85 -3.53 -2.56 15.49
C ASP A 85 -3.47 -1.29 16.36
N SER A 86 -4.50 -0.45 16.30
CA SER A 86 -4.61 0.74 17.14
C SER A 86 -4.79 0.39 18.63
N VAL A 87 -5.61 -0.62 18.93
CA VAL A 87 -5.79 -1.13 20.31
C VAL A 87 -4.53 -1.84 20.80
N LEU A 88 -3.87 -2.61 19.94
CA LEU A 88 -2.58 -3.23 20.25
C LEU A 88 -1.54 -2.17 20.62
N LEU A 89 -1.44 -1.10 19.84
CA LEU A 89 -0.55 0.03 20.13
C LEU A 89 -0.87 0.66 21.50
N ALA A 90 -2.14 0.97 21.76
CA ALA A 90 -2.57 1.54 23.04
C ALA A 90 -2.23 0.60 24.22
N SER A 91 -2.41 -0.71 24.04
CA SER A 91 -2.05 -1.73 25.04
C SER A 91 -0.55 -1.73 25.33
N ILE A 92 0.30 -1.71 24.30
CA ILE A 92 1.77 -1.65 24.45
C ILE A 92 2.19 -0.37 25.18
N LEU A 93 1.55 0.76 24.88
CA LEU A 93 1.87 2.05 25.50
C LEU A 93 1.36 2.18 26.93
N SER A 94 0.34 1.41 27.32
CA SER A 94 -0.24 1.49 28.68
C SER A 94 0.75 1.18 29.81
N GLY A 95 1.81 0.42 29.51
CA GLY A 95 2.89 0.11 30.45
C GLY A 95 4.07 1.09 30.45
N LYS A 96 4.02 2.15 29.62
CA LYS A 96 5.09 3.16 29.54
C LYS A 96 4.78 4.38 30.41
N ASN A 97 5.83 5.12 30.78
CA ASN A 97 5.65 6.40 31.46
C ASN A 97 4.88 7.38 30.57
N ARG A 98 3.92 8.11 31.15
CA ARG A 98 3.10 9.09 30.44
C ARG A 98 3.93 10.21 29.84
N ASP A 99 5.00 10.61 30.51
CA ASP A 99 5.89 11.68 30.05
C ASP A 99 6.66 11.30 28.78
N ASP A 100 6.78 10.00 28.50
CA ASP A 100 7.52 9.44 27.35
C ASP A 100 6.61 9.00 26.20
N LEU A 101 5.31 9.31 26.21
CA LEU A 101 4.36 8.77 25.23
C LEU A 101 4.71 9.14 23.79
N ASN A 102 5.10 10.39 23.52
CA ASN A 102 5.49 10.81 22.17
C ASN A 102 6.69 10.00 21.67
N ALA A 103 7.75 9.90 22.48
CA ALA A 103 8.93 9.09 22.15
C ALA A 103 8.59 7.59 22.04
N GLY A 104 7.63 7.12 22.84
CA GLY A 104 7.10 5.77 22.83
C GLY A 104 6.36 5.44 21.54
N ILE A 105 5.55 6.36 21.02
CA ILE A 105 4.76 6.25 19.78
C ILE A 105 5.66 6.35 18.55
N THR A 106 6.57 7.34 18.52
CA THR A 106 7.40 7.63 17.35
C THR A 106 8.75 6.93 17.37
N GLY A 107 8.95 6.01 18.31
CA GLY A 107 10.19 5.29 18.55
C GLY A 107 10.70 4.55 17.32
N LYS A 108 12.04 4.41 17.21
CA LYS A 108 12.70 3.79 16.05
C LYS A 108 12.33 2.32 15.85
N SER A 109 11.94 1.61 16.90
CA SER A 109 11.66 0.17 16.84
C SER A 109 10.35 -0.18 16.14
N GLY A 110 9.41 0.77 16.01
CA GLY A 110 8.07 0.52 15.45
C GLY A 110 7.28 -0.53 16.24
N PHE A 111 6.25 -1.08 15.59
CA PHE A 111 5.30 -2.05 16.14
C PHE A 111 5.02 -3.15 15.11
N ILE A 112 4.56 -4.30 15.57
CA ILE A 112 4.12 -5.40 14.69
C ILE A 112 2.70 -5.75 15.08
N GLY A 113 1.78 -5.52 14.15
CA GLY A 113 0.35 -5.82 14.28
C GLY A 113 -0.11 -6.86 13.27
N VAL A 114 -1.43 -6.96 13.09
CA VAL A 114 -2.06 -7.84 12.11
C VAL A 114 -2.01 -7.29 10.68
N ASN A 115 -1.59 -6.04 10.50
CA ASN A 115 -1.19 -5.51 9.18
C ASN A 115 0.34 -5.57 8.95
N GLY A 116 1.08 -6.31 9.79
CA GLY A 116 2.53 -6.41 9.73
C GLY A 116 3.23 -5.29 10.50
N PHE A 117 4.46 -4.96 10.08
CA PHE A 117 5.23 -3.89 10.72
C PHE A 117 4.64 -2.52 10.39
N PHE A 118 4.50 -1.68 11.41
CA PHE A 118 4.08 -0.29 11.25
C PHE A 118 4.76 0.64 12.25
N LYS A 119 4.73 1.94 11.97
CA LYS A 119 5.30 2.99 12.81
C LYS A 119 4.51 4.28 12.64
N ILE A 120 4.39 5.04 13.72
CA ILE A 120 3.93 6.43 13.64
C ILE A 120 5.14 7.35 13.54
N LEU A 121 5.17 8.23 12.55
CA LEU A 121 6.24 9.19 12.33
C LEU A 121 6.07 10.40 13.27
N PRO A 122 7.15 11.15 13.57
CA PRO A 122 7.05 12.41 14.31
C PRO A 122 6.09 13.44 13.69
N THR A 123 5.83 13.32 12.39
CA THR A 123 4.85 14.12 11.63
C THR A 123 3.39 13.70 11.89
N GLY A 124 3.15 12.62 12.63
CA GLY A 124 1.83 12.02 12.87
C GLY A 124 1.38 11.04 11.78
N GLN A 125 2.13 10.90 10.68
CA GLN A 125 1.81 9.96 9.61
C GLN A 125 2.07 8.51 10.03
N SER A 126 1.25 7.57 9.55
CA SER A 126 1.50 6.14 9.72
C SER A 126 2.31 5.59 8.55
N PHE A 127 3.37 4.87 8.87
CA PHE A 127 4.15 4.07 7.94
C PHE A 127 3.83 2.59 8.16
N HIS A 128 3.57 1.86 7.08
CA HIS A 128 3.44 0.40 7.09
C HIS A 128 4.46 -0.21 6.14
N SER A 129 5.08 -1.33 6.55
CA SER A 129 5.82 -2.17 5.62
C SER A 129 4.85 -2.83 4.64
N LEU A 130 5.12 -2.70 3.36
CA LEU A 130 4.29 -3.26 2.28
C LEU A 130 5.04 -4.40 1.59
N GLU A 131 4.30 -5.43 1.19
CA GLU A 131 4.75 -6.45 0.24
C GLU A 131 4.27 -6.09 -1.17
N MET A 132 5.06 -6.45 -2.18
CA MET A 132 4.66 -6.31 -3.58
C MET A 132 3.99 -7.59 -4.05
N LEU A 133 2.79 -7.43 -4.60
CA LEU A 133 1.99 -8.50 -5.15
C LEU A 133 1.97 -8.40 -6.67
N GLU A 134 2.17 -9.52 -7.34
CA GLU A 134 1.98 -9.68 -8.78
C GLU A 134 0.63 -10.34 -9.06
N ILE A 135 -0.08 -9.86 -10.06
CA ILE A 135 -1.31 -10.48 -10.56
C ILE A 135 -0.96 -11.66 -11.44
N THR A 136 -1.54 -12.82 -11.13
CA THR A 136 -1.42 -14.04 -11.93
C THR A 136 -2.80 -14.64 -12.21
N LYS A 137 -2.85 -15.64 -13.10
CA LYS A 137 -4.07 -16.41 -13.38
C LYS A 137 -4.69 -17.08 -12.15
N ASP A 138 -3.87 -17.46 -11.17
CA ASP A 138 -4.30 -18.20 -9.97
C ASP A 138 -4.55 -17.26 -8.78
N GLY A 139 -4.57 -15.95 -9.01
CA GLY A 139 -4.64 -14.92 -7.99
C GLY A 139 -3.30 -14.20 -7.80
N THR A 140 -3.16 -13.50 -6.68
CA THR A 140 -1.98 -12.66 -6.45
C THR A 140 -0.84 -13.45 -5.82
N ARG A 141 0.39 -13.22 -6.28
CA ARG A 141 1.61 -13.84 -5.74
C ARG A 141 2.51 -12.77 -5.13
N VAL A 142 3.09 -13.04 -3.96
CA VAL A 142 4.11 -12.16 -3.37
C VAL A 142 5.39 -12.25 -4.20
N VAL A 143 5.85 -11.13 -4.76
CA VAL A 143 7.10 -11.02 -5.52
C VAL A 143 8.20 -10.26 -4.77
N SER A 144 7.81 -9.43 -3.81
CA SER A 144 8.73 -8.84 -2.83
C SER A 144 8.08 -8.86 -1.45
N PRO A 145 8.66 -9.54 -0.45
CA PRO A 145 8.07 -9.62 0.88
C PRO A 145 8.16 -8.27 1.61
N ALA A 146 7.23 -8.03 2.53
CA ALA A 146 7.29 -6.87 3.43
C ALA A 146 8.47 -6.99 4.40
N ASN A 147 9.14 -5.87 4.66
CA ASN A 147 10.17 -5.79 5.67
C ASN A 147 9.60 -6.01 7.07
N LYS A 148 10.13 -7.00 7.78
CA LYS A 148 9.68 -7.38 9.12
C LYS A 148 10.26 -6.50 10.24
N LYS A 149 11.25 -5.65 9.92
CA LYS A 149 11.98 -4.79 10.84
C LYS A 149 12.42 -3.51 10.13
N ASN A 150 12.81 -2.52 10.93
CA ASN A 150 13.29 -1.20 10.52
C ASN A 150 14.62 -1.17 9.71
N ALA A 151 14.98 -2.25 9.01
CA ALA A 151 16.28 -2.33 8.32
C ALA A 151 16.39 -1.29 7.17
N ASP A 152 15.26 -0.98 6.51
CA ASP A 152 15.27 -0.19 5.26
C ASP A 152 14.47 1.12 5.34
N PHE A 153 14.02 1.57 6.53
CA PHE A 153 13.44 2.90 6.62
C PHE A 153 14.56 3.94 6.49
N ALA A 154 14.87 4.31 5.25
CA ALA A 154 15.57 5.54 4.99
C ALA A 154 14.67 6.67 5.50
N ALA A 155 15.04 7.31 6.60
CA ALA A 155 14.38 8.52 7.09
C ALA A 155 14.41 9.68 6.07
N LYS A 156 15.08 9.49 4.94
CA LYS A 156 14.83 10.24 3.71
C LYS A 156 13.52 9.72 3.12
N GLU A 157 12.39 10.26 3.59
CA GLU A 157 11.22 10.37 2.73
C GLU A 157 11.73 10.80 1.34
N ILE A 158 11.34 10.11 0.28
CA ILE A 158 11.41 10.72 -1.05
C ILE A 158 10.37 11.84 -0.98
N ASP A 159 10.81 12.99 -0.50
CA ASP A 159 9.98 14.17 -0.50
C ASP A 159 9.92 14.62 -1.95
N ILE A 160 8.78 14.29 -2.56
CA ILE A 160 8.46 14.55 -3.97
C ILE A 160 8.65 16.02 -4.34
N ARG A 161 8.60 16.94 -3.35
CA ARG A 161 8.89 18.37 -3.53
C ARG A 161 10.33 18.65 -3.93
N TYR A 162 11.25 17.70 -3.71
CA TYR A 162 12.65 17.81 -4.13
C TYR A 162 12.99 16.98 -5.36
N ILE A 163 12.01 16.31 -5.99
CA ILE A 163 12.21 15.72 -7.32
C ILE A 163 12.18 16.86 -8.34
N PRO A 164 13.23 17.07 -9.14
CA PRO A 164 13.21 18.06 -10.22
C PRO A 164 12.07 17.79 -11.19
N TYR A 165 11.44 18.84 -11.73
CA TYR A 165 10.31 18.71 -12.66
C TYR A 165 10.61 17.76 -13.84
N ASP A 166 11.81 17.85 -14.40
CA ASP A 166 12.25 17.03 -15.54
C ASP A 166 12.35 15.53 -15.21
N ASN A 167 12.36 15.18 -13.92
CA ASN A 167 12.40 13.80 -13.42
C ASN A 167 11.03 13.29 -12.97
N LEU A 168 9.97 14.10 -13.07
CA LEU A 168 8.62 13.65 -12.73
C LEU A 168 8.09 12.69 -13.79
N PRO A 169 7.28 11.68 -13.38
CA PRO A 169 6.57 10.85 -14.35
C PRO A 169 5.58 11.70 -15.15
N LYS A 170 5.25 11.26 -16.36
CA LYS A 170 4.14 11.86 -17.12
C LYS A 170 2.82 11.51 -16.43
N PHE A 171 2.00 12.52 -16.17
CA PHE A 171 0.67 12.37 -15.59
C PHE A 171 -0.41 12.44 -16.66
N TYR A 172 -1.38 11.54 -16.58
CA TYR A 172 -2.52 11.49 -17.50
C TYR A 172 -3.85 11.59 -16.73
N GLY A 173 -4.87 12.14 -17.38
CA GLY A 173 -6.21 12.30 -16.79
C GLY A 173 -6.40 13.52 -15.89
N LYS A 174 -5.35 14.33 -15.70
CA LYS A 174 -5.36 15.61 -14.98
C LYS A 174 -4.49 16.64 -15.70
N ASN A 175 -4.76 17.93 -15.50
CA ASN A 175 -3.93 18.99 -16.07
C ASN A 175 -2.58 19.05 -15.34
N SER A 176 -1.47 19.16 -16.08
CA SER A 176 -0.13 19.29 -15.50
C SER A 176 -0.02 20.43 -14.48
N SER A 177 -0.65 21.58 -14.71
CA SER A 177 -0.62 22.69 -13.73
C SER A 177 -1.34 22.37 -12.42
N GLU A 178 -2.41 21.58 -12.48
CA GLU A 178 -3.17 21.10 -11.32
C GLU A 178 -2.34 20.06 -10.55
N VAL A 179 -1.69 19.13 -11.24
CA VAL A 179 -0.83 18.13 -10.60
C VAL A 179 0.36 18.80 -9.90
N LEU A 180 0.99 19.78 -10.55
CA LEU A 180 2.13 20.49 -9.96
C LEU A 180 1.75 21.30 -8.72
N SER A 181 0.56 21.91 -8.70
CA SER A 181 0.11 22.62 -7.49
C SER A 181 -0.09 21.66 -6.31
N TRP A 182 -0.59 20.44 -6.54
CA TRP A 182 -0.70 19.44 -5.49
C TRP A 182 0.65 18.92 -4.99
N LEU A 183 1.62 18.76 -5.89
CA LEU A 183 2.93 18.21 -5.56
C LEU A 183 3.82 19.20 -4.82
N TYR A 184 3.76 20.49 -5.16
CA TYR A 184 4.71 21.49 -4.66
C TYR A 184 4.11 22.57 -3.75
N ASN A 185 2.79 22.78 -3.74
CA ASN A 185 2.15 23.91 -3.04
C ASN A 185 1.22 23.52 -1.88
N ASN A 186 1.38 22.33 -1.29
CA ASN A 186 0.69 21.91 -0.06
C ASN A 186 1.65 21.84 1.14
#